data_AF-A0A6S5KFV4-F1
#
_entry.id   AF-A0A6S5KFV4-F1
#
_cell.length_a   1.000
_cell.length_b   1.000
_cell.length_c   1.000
_cell.angle_alpha   90.00
_cell.angle_beta   90.00
_cell.angle_gamma   90.00
#
_symmetry.space_group_name_H-M   'P 1'
#
loop_
_entity.id
_entity.type
_entity.pdbx_description
1 polymer ?
#
loop_
_entity_poly.entity_id
_entity_poly.type
_entity_poly.pdbx_seq_one_letter_code
_entity_poly.pdbx_strand_id
1 'polypeptide(L)'
;MALNDYARSNDPFTRVGRQQVAVDVSSVIRASPDSFRVAWVERRYENGQLAETTRWTAILTIVVQIPRNADRLRANPLGIYVNAINWSRELGQ
;
A
#
# COMPACT_ATOMS: atom_id res chain seq x y z
N MET A 1 12.75 9.57 -2.32
CA MET A 1 11.69 10.01 -3.25
C MET A 1 10.39 10.01 -2.48
N ALA A 2 9.66 11.12 -2.51
CA ALA A 2 8.49 11.33 -1.67
C ALA A 2 7.26 10.62 -2.25
N LEU A 3 6.42 10.08 -1.37
CA LEU A 3 5.17 9.35 -1.67
C LEU A 3 4.22 10.08 -2.64
N ASN A 4 4.34 11.41 -2.72
CA ASN A 4 3.47 12.25 -3.54
C ASN A 4 3.77 12.17 -5.06
N ASP A 5 5.01 11.86 -5.46
CA ASP A 5 5.39 11.82 -6.88
C ASP A 5 4.97 10.51 -7.58
N TYR A 6 4.82 9.41 -6.81
CA TYR A 6 4.30 8.15 -7.36
C TYR A 6 2.77 8.17 -7.51
N ALA A 7 2.06 8.79 -6.56
CA ALA A 7 0.60 8.85 -6.58
C ALA A 7 0.03 9.72 -7.73
N ARG A 8 0.81 10.66 -8.25
CA ARG A 8 0.39 11.55 -9.36
C ARG A 8 0.68 11.00 -10.76
N SER A 9 1.64 10.09 -10.90
CA SER A 9 2.03 9.53 -12.21
C SER A 9 1.31 8.23 -12.55
N ASN A 10 0.78 7.53 -11.55
CA ASN A 10 -0.10 6.37 -11.70
C ASN A 10 -1.48 6.72 -11.14
N ASP A 11 -2.26 7.57 -11.82
CA ASP A 11 -3.62 7.88 -11.39
C ASP A 11 -4.49 6.61 -11.43
N PRO A 12 -4.78 5.96 -10.29
CA PRO A 12 -5.48 4.69 -10.27
C PRO A 12 -6.94 4.86 -10.67
N PHE A 13 -7.46 6.10 -10.65
CA PHE A 13 -8.85 6.41 -10.96
C PHE A 13 -9.11 6.55 -12.46
N THR A 14 -8.08 6.79 -13.28
CA THR A 14 -8.21 6.86 -14.75
C THR A 14 -8.45 5.51 -15.42
N ARG A 15 -8.20 4.40 -14.71
CA ARG A 15 -8.31 3.02 -15.26
C ARG A 15 -9.43 2.19 -14.60
N VAL A 16 -10.18 2.79 -13.68
CA VAL A 16 -11.34 2.18 -13.01
C VAL A 16 -12.36 1.74 -14.06
N GLY A 17 -12.66 0.44 -14.10
CA GLY A 17 -13.61 -0.18 -15.03
C GLY A 17 -12.99 -0.93 -16.22
N ARG A 18 -11.69 -0.77 -16.50
CA ARG A 18 -10.98 -1.55 -17.55
C ARG A 18 -9.90 -2.47 -17.00
N GLN A 19 -9.28 -2.05 -15.90
CA GLN A 19 -8.25 -2.81 -15.20
C GLN A 19 -8.64 -2.97 -13.73
N GLN A 20 -8.51 -4.21 -13.25
CA GLN A 20 -8.69 -4.54 -11.84
C GLN A 20 -7.35 -4.97 -11.27
N VAL A 21 -7.00 -4.46 -10.08
CA VAL A 21 -5.82 -4.88 -9.34
C VAL A 21 -6.28 -5.51 -8.04
N ALA A 22 -5.93 -6.77 -7.82
CA ALA A 22 -6.15 -7.46 -6.55
C ALA A 22 -4.83 -7.50 -5.78
N VAL A 23 -4.87 -7.07 -4.52
CA VAL A 23 -3.72 -7.04 -3.60
C VAL A 23 -3.90 -8.14 -2.56
N ASP A 24 -2.88 -8.98 -2.39
CA ASP A 24 -2.87 -10.07 -1.42
C ASP A 24 -1.64 -9.93 -0.51
N VAL A 25 -1.87 -9.51 0.73
CA VAL A 25 -0.80 -9.25 1.71
C VAL A 25 -0.31 -10.58 2.28
N SER A 26 0.89 -10.98 1.90
CA SER A 26 1.48 -12.26 2.28
C SER A 26 2.22 -12.20 3.62
N SER A 27 2.77 -11.04 3.99
CA SER A 27 3.52 -10.89 5.24
C SER A 27 3.53 -9.46 5.75
N VAL A 28 3.48 -9.31 7.07
CA VAL A 28 3.71 -8.05 7.79
C VAL A 28 4.62 -8.36 8.98
N ILE A 29 5.82 -7.79 8.98
CA ILE A 29 6.85 -8.03 9.99
C ILE A 29 7.29 -6.68 10.55
N ARG A 30 7.28 -6.54 11.88
CA ARG A 30 7.82 -5.35 12.55
C ARG A 30 9.34 -5.33 12.43
N ALA A 31 9.89 -4.29 11.80
CA ALA A 31 11.33 -4.08 11.63
C ALA A 31 11.94 -3.17 12.72
N SER A 32 11.14 -2.26 13.29
CA SER A 32 11.48 -1.39 14.41
C SER A 32 10.19 -1.01 15.17
N PRO A 33 10.25 -0.22 16.27
CA PRO A 33 9.03 0.23 16.96
C PRO A 33 8.03 0.97 16.06
N ASP A 34 8.54 1.67 15.04
CA ASP A 34 7.77 2.50 14.13
C ASP A 34 7.76 2.00 12.69
N SER A 35 8.54 0.97 12.33
CA SER A 35 8.66 0.50 10.94
C SER A 35 8.30 -0.97 10.75
N PHE A 36 7.71 -1.26 9.58
CA PHE A 36 7.18 -2.56 9.20
C PHE A 36 7.62 -2.93 7.80
N ARG A 37 8.13 -4.14 7.64
CA ARG A 37 8.30 -4.76 6.33
C ARG A 37 7.00 -5.45 5.93
N VAL A 38 6.50 -5.16 4.74
CA VAL A 38 5.29 -5.77 4.19
C VAL A 38 5.64 -6.42 2.87
N ALA A 39 5.14 -7.63 2.65
CA ALA A 39 5.21 -8.30 1.37
C ALA A 39 3.78 -8.54 0.87
N TRP A 40 3.55 -8.34 -0.43
CA TRP A 40 2.27 -8.60 -1.05
C TRP A 40 2.43 -9.05 -2.50
N VAL A 41 1.40 -9.68 -3.02
CA VAL A 41 1.25 -10.03 -4.43
C VAL A 41 0.18 -9.13 -5.04
N GLU A 42 0.47 -8.54 -6.18
CA GLU A 42 -0.53 -7.86 -6.99
C GLU A 42 -0.87 -8.70 -8.21
N ARG A 43 -2.17 -8.89 -8.44
CA ARG A 43 -2.74 -9.53 -9.62
C ARG A 43 -3.50 -8.49 -10.44
N ARG A 44 -3.01 -8.17 -11.63
CA ARG A 44 -3.71 -7.29 -12.58
C ARG A 44 -4.59 -8.13 -13.50
N TYR A 45 -5.84 -7.73 -13.64
CA TYR A 45 -6.80 -8.30 -14.57
C TYR A 45 -7.20 -7.26 -15.62
N GLU A 46 -7.27 -7.67 -16.87
CA GLU A 46 -7.72 -6.88 -18.02
C GLU A 46 -8.87 -7.62 -18.68
N ASN A 47 -10.02 -6.97 -18.85
CA ASN A 47 -11.24 -7.58 -19.41
C ASN A 47 -11.62 -8.93 -18.75
N GLY A 48 -11.39 -9.05 -17.43
CA GLY A 48 -11.68 -10.25 -16.64
C GLY A 48 -10.61 -11.36 -16.72
N GLN A 49 -9.55 -11.20 -17.50
CA GLN A 49 -8.45 -12.17 -17.59
C GLN A 49 -7.22 -11.70 -16.82
N LEU A 50 -6.51 -12.62 -16.18
CA LEU A 50 -5.26 -12.32 -15.46
C LEU A 50 -4.19 -11.89 -16.46
N ALA A 51 -3.76 -10.63 -16.36
CA ALA A 51 -2.75 -10.03 -17.23
C ALA A 51 -1.34 -10.14 -16.63
N GLU A 52 -1.20 -9.93 -15.32
CA GLU A 52 0.11 -9.93 -14.66
C GLU A 52 -0.01 -10.32 -13.19
N THR A 53 0.99 -11.07 -12.70
CA THR A 53 1.20 -11.28 -11.26
C THR A 53 2.57 -10.72 -10.90
N THR A 54 2.60 -9.84 -9.90
CA THR A 54 3.82 -9.21 -9.42
C THR A 54 3.95 -9.35 -7.92
N ARG A 55 5.18 -9.49 -7.44
CA ARG A 55 5.49 -9.55 -6.02
C ARG A 55 6.18 -8.27 -5.61
N TRP A 56 5.82 -7.76 -4.45
CA TRP A 56 6.32 -6.50 -3.93
C TRP A 56 6.73 -6.65 -2.49
N THR A 57 7.75 -5.88 -2.13
CA THR A 57 8.12 -5.65 -0.74
C THR A 57 8.12 -4.17 -0.45
N ALA A 58 7.72 -3.79 0.75
CA ALA A 58 7.80 -2.43 1.24
C ALA A 58 8.38 -2.39 2.65
N ILE A 59 8.99 -1.25 2.97
CA ILE A 59 9.21 -0.82 4.35
C ILE A 59 8.36 0.44 4.57
N LEU A 60 7.43 0.33 5.51
CA LEU A 60 6.56 1.40 5.99
C LEU A 60 7.12 1.94 7.30
N THR A 61 7.04 3.25 7.51
CA THR A 61 7.19 3.88 8.83
C THR A 61 5.86 4.50 9.21
N ILE A 62 5.39 4.23 10.42
CA ILE A 62 4.13 4.75 10.96
C ILE A 62 4.35 5.74 12.08
N VAL A 63 3.37 6.61 12.28
CA VAL A 63 3.23 7.44 13.48
C VAL A 63 1.84 7.21 14.06
N VAL A 64 1.76 7.12 15.39
CA VAL A 64 0.48 7.01 16.11
C VAL A 64 0.09 8.39 16.63
N GLN A 65 -1.05 8.89 16.20
CA GLN A 65 -1.65 10.14 16.67
C GLN A 65 -3.02 9.83 17.28
N ILE A 66 -3.10 9.90 18.61
CA ILE A 66 -4.33 9.64 19.35
C ILE A 66 -5.43 10.60 18.88
N PRO A 67 -6.58 10.10 18.37
CA PRO A 67 -7.65 10.96 17.89
C PRO A 67 -8.25 11.78 19.04
N ARG A 68 -8.41 13.09 18.82
CA ARG A 68 -8.89 14.05 19.84
C ARG A 68 -10.32 14.56 19.60
N ASN A 69 -10.96 14.10 18.53
CA ASN A 69 -12.34 14.48 18.19
C ASN A 69 -13.09 13.28 17.58
N ALA A 70 -14.42 13.35 17.62
CA ALA A 70 -15.30 12.26 17.21
C ALA A 70 -15.14 11.88 15.72
N ASP A 71 -14.89 12.87 14.86
CA ASP A 71 -14.77 12.62 13.43
C ASP A 71 -13.49 11.87 13.07
N ARG A 72 -12.35 12.24 13.67
CA ARG A 72 -11.09 11.49 13.50
C ARG A 72 -11.15 10.11 14.13
N LEU A 73 -11.79 9.99 15.29
CA LEU A 73 -11.99 8.69 15.92
C LEU A 73 -12.82 7.75 15.03
N ARG A 74 -13.86 8.26 14.37
CA ARG A 74 -14.69 7.48 13.45
C ARG A 74 -13.93 7.06 12.20
N ALA A 75 -13.12 7.95 11.63
CA ALA A 75 -12.37 7.68 10.41
C ALA A 75 -11.13 6.79 10.64
N ASN A 76 -10.46 6.94 11.79
CA ASN A 76 -9.26 6.18 12.15
C ASN A 76 -9.20 5.96 13.67
N PRO A 77 -9.88 4.92 14.19
CA PRO A 77 -9.95 4.66 15.62
C PRO A 77 -8.59 4.41 16.29
N LEU A 78 -7.65 3.85 15.54
CA LEU A 78 -6.31 3.51 16.03
C LEU A 78 -5.33 4.69 15.94
N GLY A 79 -5.68 5.74 15.20
CA GLY A 79 -4.81 6.90 15.01
C GLY A 79 -3.50 6.56 14.28
N ILE A 80 -3.46 5.50 13.47
CA ILE A 80 -2.25 5.08 12.75
C ILE A 80 -2.15 5.83 11.43
N TYR A 81 -1.00 6.44 11.18
CA TYR A 81 -0.69 7.13 9.93
C TYR A 81 0.62 6.60 9.35
N VAL A 82 0.69 6.47 8.03
CA VAL A 82 1.94 6.17 7.33
C VAL A 82 2.70 7.47 7.13
N ASN A 83 3.90 7.57 7.72
CA ASN A 83 4.78 8.72 7.60
C ASN A 83 5.78 8.56 6.46
N ALA A 84 6.21 7.33 6.17
CA ALA A 84 7.08 7.02 5.05
C ALA A 84 6.77 5.64 4.49
N ILE A 85 7.03 5.46 3.21
CA ILE A 85 6.94 4.17 2.55
C ILE A 85 7.97 4.13 1.42
N ASN A 86 8.67 3.00 1.33
CA ASN A 86 9.48 2.66 0.17
C ASN A 86 9.10 1.24 -0.23
N TRP A 87 8.91 0.99 -1.51
CA TRP A 87 8.62 -0.35 -2.03
C TRP A 87 9.42 -0.64 -3.29
N SER A 88 9.61 -1.93 -3.54
CA SER A 88 10.25 -2.44 -4.75
C SER A 88 9.57 -3.71 -5.21
N ARG A 89 9.57 -3.90 -6.53
CA ARG A 89 9.13 -5.16 -7.16
C ARG A 89 10.24 -6.20 -6.92
N GLU A 90 9.85 -7.38 -6.48
CA GLU A 90 10.74 -8.53 -6.51
C GLU A 90 10.89 -8.98 -7.97
N LEU A 91 12.09 -8.82 -8.52
CA LEU A 91 12.46 -9.49 -9.76
C LEU A 91 12.80 -10.93 -9.39
N GLY A 92 12.08 -11.89 -9.97
CA GLY A 92 12.40 -13.31 -9.80
C GLY A 92 13.87 -13.55 -10.15
N GLN A 93 14.55 -14.35 -9.32
CA GLN A 93 15.84 -14.92 -9.69
C GLN A 93 15.68 -15.89 -10.86
#